data_AF-A0A4R0JQT9-F1
#
_entry.id   AF-A0A4R0JQT9-F1
#
_cell.length_a   1.000
_cell.length_b   1.000
_cell.length_c   1.000
_cell.angle_alpha   90.00
_cell.angle_beta   90.00
_cell.angle_gamma   90.00
#
_symmetry.space_group_name_H-M   'P 1'
#
loop_
_entity.id
_entity.type
_entity.pdbx_description
1 polymer ?
#
loop_
_entity_poly.entity_id
_entity_poly.type
_entity_poly.pdbx_seq_one_letter_code
_entity_poly.pdbx_strand_id
1 'polypeptide(L)' 'MRARGAERTRINILVAARQHLIDAGYRSLSLEQVAADAEVTRVTIYRKFGNKLGL' A
#
# COMPACT_ATOMS: atom_id res chain seq x y z
N MET A 1 -2.27 17.59 13.67
CA MET A 1 -1.56 16.30 13.89
C MET A 1 -2.03 15.16 12.97
N ARG A 2 -3.33 14.93 12.76
CA ARG A 2 -3.86 13.77 11.98
C ARG A 2 -3.40 13.69 10.51
N ALA A 3 -3.28 14.83 9.80
CA ALA A 3 -2.86 14.85 8.39
C ALA A 3 -1.44 14.28 8.17
N ARG A 4 -0.49 14.55 9.09
CA ARG A 4 0.88 14.03 8.99
C ARG A 4 0.94 12.51 9.12
N GLY A 5 0.14 11.94 10.03
CA GLY A 5 0.02 10.48 10.16
C GLY A 5 -0.59 9.84 8.91
N ALA A 6 -1.66 10.45 8.37
CA ALA A 6 -2.31 9.94 7.17
C ALA A 6 -1.39 9.95 5.94
N GLU A 7 -0.53 10.96 5.79
CA GLU A 7 0.45 11.02 4.71
C GLU A 7 1.59 10.02 4.93
N ARG A 8 2.08 9.87 6.16
CA ARG A 8 3.09 8.84 6.47
C ARG A 8 2.60 7.44 6.11
N THR A 9 1.36 7.10 6.49
CA THR A 9 0.75 5.83 6.11
C THR A 9 0.66 5.67 4.60
N ARG A 10 0.31 6.74 3.86
CA ARG A 10 0.22 6.69 2.39
C ARG A 10 1.58 6.41 1.76
N ILE A 11 2.63 7.07 2.26
CA ILE A 11 4.02 6.87 1.79
C ILE A 11 4.48 5.43 2.05
N ASN A 12 4.25 4.89 3.25
CA ASN A 12 4.65 3.53 3.59
C ASN A 12 4.01 2.49 2.66
N ILE A 13 2.72 2.65 2.36
CA ILE A 13 1.99 1.78 1.42
C ILE A 13 2.61 1.84 0.02
N LEU A 14 2.95 3.04 -0.49
CA LEU A 14 3.55 3.20 -1.82
C LEU A 14 4.97 2.62 -1.89
N VAL A 15 5.76 2.77 -0.83
CA VAL A 15 7.12 2.18 -0.76
C VAL A 15 7.03 0.65 -0.81
N ALA A 16 6.16 0.04 0.01
CA ALA A 16 5.94 -1.39 -0.01
C ALA A 16 5.44 -1.87 -1.39
N ALA A 17 4.40 -1.23 -1.95
CA ALA A 17 3.88 -1.58 -3.28
C ALA A 17 4.96 -1.50 -4.37
N ARG A 18 5.78 -0.44 -4.36
CA ARG A 18 6.88 -0.27 -5.30
C ARG A 18 7.89 -1.43 -5.22
N GLN A 19 8.23 -1.90 -4.02
CA GLN A 19 9.17 -3.00 -3.85
C GLN A 19 8.63 -4.29 -4.52
N HIS A 20 7.39 -4.66 -4.21
CA HIS A 20 6.72 -5.81 -4.83
C HIS A 20 6.58 -5.69 -6.35
N LEU A 21 6.31 -4.48 -6.86
CA LEU A 21 6.21 -4.21 -8.29
C LEU A 21 7.54 -4.43 -9.01
N ILE A 22 8.65 -4.03 -8.39
CA ILE A 22 10.00 -4.23 -8.95
C ILE A 22 10.38 -5.71 -8.92
N ASP A 23 10.10 -6.40 -7.81
CA ASP A 23 10.58 -7.77 -7.59
C ASP A 23 9.76 -8.82 -8.34
N ALA A 24 8.43 -8.66 -8.39
CA ALA A 24 7.50 -9.68 -8.89
C ALA A 24 6.55 -9.18 -9.99
N GLY A 25 6.52 -7.88 -10.26
CA GLY A 25 5.66 -7.26 -11.26
C GLY A 25 4.19 -7.08 -10.83
N TYR A 26 3.45 -6.31 -11.62
CA TYR A 26 2.07 -5.92 -11.29
C TYR A 26 1.10 -7.10 -11.15
N ARG A 27 1.21 -8.13 -11.98
CA ARG A 27 0.30 -9.29 -11.90
C ARG A 27 0.40 -10.01 -10.57
N SER A 28 1.61 -10.15 -10.04
CA SER A 28 1.92 -10.85 -8.79
C SER A 28 1.74 -9.99 -7.54
N LEU A 29 1.58 -8.66 -7.67
CA LEU A 29 1.37 -7.75 -6.55
C LEU A 29 0.16 -8.18 -5.67
N SER A 30 0.40 -8.46 -4.39
CA SER A 30 -0.63 -8.81 -3.42
C SER A 30 -0.92 -7.63 -2.49
N LEU A 31 -2.19 -7.16 -2.46
CA LEU A 31 -2.61 -6.10 -1.53
C LEU A 31 -2.52 -6.53 -0.06
N GLU A 32 -2.50 -7.83 0.21
CA GLU A 32 -2.34 -8.36 1.56
C GLU A 32 -0.89 -8.26 2.03
N GLN A 33 0.07 -8.63 1.17
CA GLN A 33 1.50 -8.51 1.47
C GLN A 33 1.92 -7.03 1.58
N VAL A 34 1.43 -6.18 0.67
CA VAL A 34 1.67 -4.73 0.76
C VAL A 34 1.12 -4.14 2.07
N ALA A 35 -0.05 -4.60 2.53
CA ALA A 35 -0.63 -4.14 3.79
C ALA A 35 0.24 -4.59 4.98
N ALA A 36 0.69 -5.84 4.99
CA ALA A 36 1.57 -6.36 6.02
C ALA A 36 2.89 -5.58 6.10
N ASP A 37 3.56 -5.37 4.95
CA ASP A 37 4.85 -4.67 4.88
C ASP A 37 4.75 -3.18 5.22
N ALA A 38 3.59 -2.56 4.97
CA ALA A 38 3.32 -1.18 5.34
C ALA A 38 2.74 -1.03 6.77
N GLU A 39 2.61 -2.13 7.52
CA GLU A 39 2.03 -2.20 8.87
C GLU A 39 0.61 -1.61 8.95
N VAL A 40 -0.23 -1.93 7.96
CA VAL A 40 -1.63 -1.51 7.89
C VAL A 40 -2.56 -2.67 7.61
N THR A 41 -3.87 -2.42 7.77
CA THR A 41 -4.89 -3.36 7.31
C THR A 41 -5.16 -3.21 5.82
N ARG A 42 -5.59 -4.29 5.16
CA ARG A 42 -6.04 -4.24 3.76
C ARG A 42 -7.20 -3.26 3.54
N VAL A 43 -8.07 -3.07 4.54
CA VAL A 43 -9.14 -2.06 4.54
C VAL A 43 -8.58 -0.64 4.42
N THR A 44 -7.43 -0.36 5.03
CA THR A 44 -6.77 0.95 4.95
C THR A 44 -6.28 1.24 3.53
N ILE A 45 -5.76 0.24 2.83
CA ILE A 45 -5.40 0.35 1.42
C ILE A 45 -6.64 0.66 0.58
N TYR A 46 -7.72 -0.13 0.73
CA TYR A 46 -8.96 0.10 -0.01
C TYR A 46 -9.53 1.51 0.22
N ARG A 47 -9.50 2.02 1.45
CA ARG A 47 -9.97 3.38 1.76
C ARG A 47 -9.14 4.48 1.09
N LYS A 48 -7.84 4.25 0.86
CA LYS A 48 -6.91 5.25 0.31
C LYS A 48 -6.78 5.19 -1.21
N PHE A 49 -6.85 3.98 -1.78
CA PHE A 49 -6.49 3.71 -3.17
C PHE A 49 -7.64 3.04 -3.97
N GLY A 50 -8.71 2.63 -3.30
CA GLY A 50 -9.91 2.06 -3.92
C GLY A 50 -9.75 0.61 -4.33
N ASN A 51 -8.76 0.29 -5.16
CA ASN A 51 -8.47 -1.08 -5.63
C ASN A 51 -7.00 -1.22 -6.04
N LYS A 52 -6.61 -2.40 -6.53
CA LYS A 52 -5.24 -2.71 -6.95
C LYS A 52 -4.72 -1.82 -8.09
N LEU A 53 -5.59 -1.36 -9.01
CA LEU A 53 -5.22 -0.45 -10.09
C LEU A 53 -5.01 0.99 -9.60
N GLY A 54 -5.67 1.38 -8.50
CA GLY A 54 -5.53 2.70 -7.90
C GLY A 54 -4.39 2.81 -6.89
N LEU A 55 -3.74 1.68 -6.55
CA LEU A 55 -2.53 1.61 -5.73
C LEU A 55 -1.28 1.67 -6.61
#